data_AF-A0A5B1B6X1-F1
#
_entry.id   AF-A0A5B1B6X1-F1
#
_cell.length_a   1.000
_cell.length_b   1.000
_cell.length_c   1.000
_cell.angle_alpha   90.00
_cell.angle_beta   90.00
_cell.angle_gamma   90.00
#
_symmetry.space_group_name_H-M   'P 1'
#
loop_
_entity.id
_entity.type
_entity.pdbx_description
1 polymer ?
#
loop_
_entity_poly.entity_id
_entity_poly.type
_entity_poly.pdbx_seq_one_letter_code
_entity_poly.pdbx_strand_id
1 'polypeptide(L)'
;MSFKATLFIFDKEYPLLKLDYNLAKPVDYTGRPQGRTLGGKIYTTFAATKDDSGIYEAMFSPDQMVQGYIRVYKRDGMQKDFDIKFANTFVINANTRFNHDGTVNLLMDVEFSALIMKIRDSLYVSPANPSNPFVENNVTPTVRDEEDTEEKEDVIFTARLERDENTYNGEFGFDWMRDNYQEICENYEALKTEYNPITIEGKEYFVPWLSMFPDQDNVSLLLKVDITQGKAKRDDVIKLPATDGIRFDPEEVKVKDAEKGEVMVKVFCDSPLTKDTSIELLDKNDAIVGKINVVKNDTVYDLDIKFVKVCKEQHLEGLKDKFDRNLDRIEDFLINGSLNQALIKPKILEKNFDNLEFLNLDDVPDEYFNNKILNSKGMRLLQERCKSVQNFKGVVVFYLSLESGKSAGADAQLFPLNGQFINLYINSVLKTDLPHEIGHILGLEHIFKEKKDYIENRKKNISYLEGELTKNKTLEGNEKYNQVQVLDNISKINQIIVEERRKIEEYKSILKNNKYKFTESSTTNLMDYRNEGKDFYHWQWLVMQQEINTYYK
;
A
#
# COMPACT_ATOMS: atom_id res chain seq x y z
N MET A 1 38.29 -23.00 -9.68
CA MET A 1 37.13 -22.09 -9.76
C MET A 1 37.60 -20.80 -10.42
N SER A 2 36.91 -20.41 -11.49
CA SER A 2 37.16 -19.18 -12.25
C SER A 2 36.71 -17.94 -11.46
N PHE A 3 37.25 -16.78 -11.80
CA PHE A 3 36.73 -15.50 -11.30
C PHE A 3 35.26 -15.32 -11.72
N LYS A 4 34.44 -14.74 -10.85
CA LYS A 4 33.06 -14.35 -11.17
C LYS A 4 33.04 -12.87 -11.53
N ALA A 5 32.25 -12.50 -12.53
CA ALA A 5 31.98 -11.11 -12.86
C ALA A 5 30.48 -10.87 -13.06
N THR A 6 30.00 -9.68 -12.70
CA THR A 6 28.61 -9.24 -12.91
C THR A 6 28.61 -7.84 -13.50
N LEU A 7 27.84 -7.64 -14.58
CA LEU A 7 27.57 -6.33 -15.18
C LEU A 7 26.35 -5.68 -14.50
N PHE A 8 26.48 -4.42 -14.12
CA PHE A 8 25.43 -3.59 -13.52
C PHE A 8 25.13 -2.43 -14.47
N ILE A 9 23.95 -2.44 -15.06
CA ILE A 9 23.49 -1.45 -16.04
C ILE A 9 21.96 -1.48 -16.14
N PHE A 10 21.32 -0.34 -16.38
CA PHE A 10 19.84 -0.22 -16.42
C PHE A 10 19.16 -0.74 -15.14
N ASP A 11 19.77 -0.49 -13.97
CA ASP A 11 19.28 -0.95 -12.67
C ASP A 11 19.08 -2.48 -12.58
N LYS A 12 19.82 -3.23 -13.42
CA LYS A 12 19.80 -4.69 -13.50
C LYS A 12 21.19 -5.29 -13.35
N GLU A 13 21.23 -6.52 -12.86
CA GLU A 13 22.43 -7.31 -12.70
C GLU A 13 22.49 -8.46 -13.72
N TYR A 14 23.56 -8.53 -14.49
CA TYR A 14 23.80 -9.57 -15.48
C TYR A 14 25.06 -10.38 -15.09
N PRO A 15 24.90 -11.60 -14.56
CA PRO A 15 26.03 -12.50 -14.33
C PRO A 15 26.74 -12.81 -15.65
N LEU A 16 28.04 -12.51 -15.74
CA LEU A 16 28.79 -12.62 -16.99
C LEU A 16 29.38 -14.02 -17.16
N LEU A 17 29.20 -14.58 -18.35
CA LEU A 17 29.87 -15.79 -18.84
C LEU A 17 31.20 -15.44 -19.53
N LYS A 18 31.26 -14.28 -20.18
CA LYS A 18 32.46 -13.75 -20.83
C LYS A 18 32.57 -12.25 -20.63
N LEU A 19 33.79 -11.78 -20.41
CA LEU A 19 34.19 -10.39 -20.39
C LEU A 19 35.49 -10.24 -21.19
N ASP A 20 35.51 -9.33 -22.15
CA ASP A 20 36.70 -8.95 -22.91
C ASP A 20 36.70 -7.42 -23.10
N TYR A 21 37.86 -6.79 -22.91
CA TYR A 21 38.06 -5.38 -23.19
C TYR A 21 39.52 -5.19 -23.63
N ASN A 22 39.73 -4.30 -24.60
CA ASN A 22 41.06 -4.08 -25.15
C ASN A 22 41.39 -2.57 -25.23
N LEU A 23 42.65 -2.25 -24.93
CA LEU A 23 43.26 -0.94 -25.05
C LEU A 23 44.57 -1.10 -25.82
N ALA A 24 44.71 -0.43 -26.97
CA ALA A 24 45.87 -0.56 -27.83
C ALA A 24 46.42 0.82 -28.20
N LYS A 25 47.74 0.93 -28.38
CA LYS A 25 48.37 2.10 -29.00
C LYS A 25 48.85 1.71 -30.40
N PRO A 26 48.63 2.55 -31.43
CA PRO A 26 49.25 2.33 -32.73
C PRO A 26 50.78 2.37 -32.59
N VAL A 27 51.48 1.60 -33.42
CA VAL A 27 52.95 1.62 -33.51
C VAL A 27 53.36 1.90 -34.95
N ASP A 28 54.47 2.62 -35.12
CA ASP A 28 55.07 2.85 -36.43
C ASP A 28 55.79 1.59 -36.96
N TYR A 29 56.34 1.68 -38.17
CA TYR A 29 57.07 0.59 -38.81
C TYR A 29 58.35 0.14 -38.07
N THR A 30 58.79 0.90 -37.06
CA THR A 30 59.92 0.56 -36.18
C THR A 30 59.49 -0.01 -34.83
N GLY A 31 58.18 -0.11 -34.58
CA GLY A 31 57.62 -0.57 -33.32
C GLY A 31 57.51 0.52 -32.24
N ARG A 32 57.72 1.80 -32.59
CA ARG A 32 57.57 2.91 -31.63
C ARG A 32 56.10 3.33 -31.52
N PRO A 33 55.56 3.58 -30.31
CA PRO A 33 54.19 4.05 -30.16
C PRO A 33 53.94 5.38 -30.88
N GLN A 34 52.88 5.43 -31.68
CA GLN A 34 52.47 6.59 -32.46
C GLN A 34 51.00 6.91 -32.18
N GLY A 35 50.70 8.09 -31.64
CA GLY A 35 49.33 8.53 -31.37
C GLY A 35 48.81 8.18 -29.96
N ARG A 36 47.52 8.43 -29.74
CA ARG A 36 46.84 8.20 -28.45
C ARG A 36 46.41 6.73 -28.33
N THR A 37 46.20 6.27 -27.09
CA THR A 37 45.56 4.97 -26.84
C THR A 37 44.17 4.96 -27.47
N LEU A 38 43.89 3.92 -28.24
CA LEU A 38 42.58 3.61 -28.80
C LEU A 38 41.97 2.46 -28.01
N GLY A 39 40.67 2.54 -27.76
CA GLY A 39 39.93 1.49 -27.08
C GLY A 39 38.62 2.01 -26.48
N GLY A 40 38.19 1.41 -25.37
CA GLY A 40 36.88 1.68 -24.77
C GLY A 40 35.80 0.70 -25.21
N LYS A 41 36.13 -0.27 -26.06
CA LYS A 41 35.24 -1.37 -26.40
C LYS A 41 35.22 -2.42 -25.30
N ILE A 42 34.01 -2.74 -24.83
CA ILE A 42 33.77 -3.77 -23.81
C ILE A 42 32.82 -4.80 -24.42
N TYR A 43 33.23 -6.06 -24.42
CA TYR A 43 32.47 -7.19 -24.91
C TYR A 43 32.03 -8.06 -23.75
N THR A 44 30.74 -8.35 -23.69
CA THR A 44 30.14 -9.17 -22.64
C THR A 44 29.27 -10.28 -23.24
N THR A 45 29.21 -11.41 -22.54
CA THR A 45 28.24 -12.48 -22.83
C THR A 45 27.55 -12.87 -21.53
N PHE A 46 26.21 -12.89 -21.53
CA PHE A 46 25.39 -13.34 -20.39
C PHE A 46 24.13 -14.07 -20.90
N ALA A 47 23.38 -14.70 -20.00
CA ALA A 47 22.13 -15.38 -20.35
C ALA A 47 21.03 -14.36 -20.64
N ALA A 48 20.39 -14.44 -21.81
CA ALA A 48 19.35 -13.49 -22.18
C ALA A 48 18.04 -13.81 -21.43
N THR A 49 17.29 -12.77 -21.07
CA THR A 49 16.05 -12.86 -20.31
C THR A 49 14.96 -11.96 -20.92
N LYS A 50 13.72 -12.10 -20.45
CA LYS A 50 12.62 -11.19 -20.84
C LYS A 50 12.86 -9.74 -20.43
N ASP A 51 13.83 -9.51 -19.54
CA ASP A 51 14.10 -8.25 -18.88
C ASP A 51 15.19 -7.43 -19.58
N ASP A 52 15.67 -7.85 -20.75
CA ASP A 52 16.79 -7.22 -21.46
C ASP A 52 16.38 -5.98 -22.30
N SER A 53 15.14 -5.50 -22.19
CA SER A 53 14.58 -4.40 -23.03
C SER A 53 15.44 -3.14 -23.07
N GLY A 54 16.04 -2.74 -21.93
CA GLY A 54 16.90 -1.55 -21.86
C GLY A 54 18.15 -1.62 -22.76
N ILE A 55 18.66 -2.83 -23.02
CA ILE A 55 19.79 -3.04 -23.95
C ILE A 55 19.34 -2.80 -25.40
N TYR A 56 18.16 -3.29 -25.76
CA TYR A 56 17.60 -3.08 -27.10
C TYR A 56 17.21 -1.62 -27.33
N GLU A 57 16.59 -0.97 -26.35
CA GLU A 57 16.26 0.46 -26.42
C GLU A 57 17.51 1.32 -26.64
N ALA A 58 18.57 1.07 -25.86
CA ALA A 58 19.85 1.76 -26.04
C ALA A 58 20.54 1.44 -27.38
N MET A 59 20.32 0.24 -27.95
CA MET A 59 20.82 -0.14 -29.27
C MET A 59 20.01 0.51 -30.41
N PHE A 60 18.71 0.72 -30.24
CA PHE A 60 17.85 1.39 -31.21
C PHE A 60 18.06 2.90 -31.23
N SER A 61 18.53 3.47 -30.13
CA SER A 61 18.79 4.89 -30.04
C SER A 61 20.16 5.26 -30.64
N PRO A 62 20.23 6.25 -31.54
CA PRO A 62 21.49 6.68 -32.15
C PRO A 62 22.39 7.49 -31.20
N ASP A 63 21.84 8.06 -30.13
CA ASP A 63 22.50 9.03 -29.25
C ASP A 63 22.35 8.75 -27.75
N GLN A 64 21.56 7.74 -27.35
CA GLN A 64 21.45 7.35 -25.95
C GLN A 64 22.78 6.83 -25.41
N MET A 65 23.33 7.59 -24.45
CA MET A 65 24.49 7.17 -23.67
C MET A 65 24.03 6.51 -22.38
N VAL A 66 24.72 5.45 -22.01
CA VAL A 66 24.49 4.68 -20.78
C VAL A 66 25.74 4.70 -19.90
N GLN A 67 25.56 4.35 -18.64
CA GLN A 67 26.64 4.20 -17.68
C GLN A 67 26.40 2.98 -16.81
N GLY A 68 27.47 2.43 -16.27
CA GLY A 68 27.39 1.21 -15.47
C GLY A 68 28.75 0.78 -14.98
N TYR A 69 28.79 -0.41 -14.40
CA TYR A 69 30.05 -1.01 -13.99
C TYR A 69 30.03 -2.52 -14.05
N ILE A 70 31.20 -3.12 -14.21
CA ILE A 70 31.39 -4.56 -14.14
C ILE A 70 32.18 -4.85 -12.87
N ARG A 71 31.58 -5.60 -11.95
CA ARG A 71 32.23 -6.03 -10.71
C ARG A 71 32.90 -7.37 -10.91
N VAL A 72 34.20 -7.43 -10.67
CA VAL A 72 34.97 -8.68 -10.58
C VAL A 72 35.08 -9.07 -9.11
N TYR A 73 34.79 -10.32 -8.78
CA TYR A 73 34.82 -10.84 -7.42
C TYR A 73 36.09 -11.64 -7.15
N LYS A 74 36.56 -11.62 -5.89
CA LYS A 74 37.68 -12.46 -5.46
C LYS A 74 37.32 -13.95 -5.56
N ARG A 75 38.33 -14.77 -5.82
CA ARG A 75 38.19 -16.22 -6.03
C ARG A 75 37.72 -16.98 -4.77
N ASP A 76 37.92 -16.42 -3.59
CA ASP A 76 37.84 -17.10 -2.28
C ASP A 76 36.71 -16.62 -1.36
N GLY A 77 35.87 -15.65 -1.76
CA GLY A 77 34.86 -15.16 -0.80
C GLY A 77 33.72 -14.27 -1.29
N MET A 78 33.36 -14.22 -2.59
CA MET A 78 32.29 -13.34 -3.13
C MET A 78 32.44 -11.84 -2.77
N GLN A 79 33.55 -11.45 -2.15
CA GLN A 79 33.92 -10.07 -1.88
C GLN A 79 34.36 -9.42 -3.19
N LYS A 80 34.06 -8.13 -3.33
CA LYS A 80 34.54 -7.31 -4.44
C LYS A 80 36.06 -7.36 -4.53
N ASP A 81 36.58 -7.63 -5.74
CA ASP A 81 38.00 -7.43 -6.07
C ASP A 81 38.19 -6.01 -6.63
N PHE A 82 37.68 -5.75 -7.84
CA PHE A 82 37.66 -4.41 -8.44
C PHE A 82 36.46 -4.22 -9.38
N ASP A 83 36.14 -2.96 -9.67
CA ASP A 83 35.11 -2.59 -10.64
C ASP A 83 35.79 -2.02 -11.91
N ILE A 84 35.22 -2.33 -13.08
CA ILE A 84 35.46 -1.63 -14.35
C ILE A 84 34.25 -0.72 -14.55
N LYS A 85 34.41 0.58 -14.33
CA LYS A 85 33.31 1.56 -14.49
C LYS A 85 33.36 2.15 -15.89
N PHE A 86 32.21 2.35 -16.50
CA PHE A 86 32.11 3.00 -17.80
C PHE A 86 30.98 4.03 -17.80
N ALA A 87 31.19 5.13 -18.52
CA ALA A 87 30.23 6.21 -18.67
C ALA A 87 30.32 6.80 -20.08
N ASN A 88 29.30 7.56 -20.47
CA ASN A 88 29.14 8.07 -21.83
C ASN A 88 29.34 6.94 -22.86
N THR A 89 28.63 5.83 -22.63
CA THR A 89 28.85 4.57 -23.34
C THR A 89 27.68 4.30 -24.28
N PHE A 90 27.96 3.87 -25.50
CA PHE A 90 26.93 3.43 -26.45
C PHE A 90 26.85 1.91 -26.50
N VAL A 91 25.65 1.38 -26.66
CA VAL A 91 25.47 -0.02 -27.08
C VAL A 91 25.60 -0.05 -28.60
N ILE A 92 26.63 -0.73 -29.11
CA ILE A 92 26.95 -0.72 -30.54
C ILE A 92 26.73 -2.07 -31.22
N ASN A 93 26.52 -3.13 -30.45
CA ASN A 93 26.08 -4.43 -30.93
C ASN A 93 25.33 -5.17 -29.82
N ALA A 94 24.21 -5.80 -30.15
CA ALA A 94 23.49 -6.72 -29.28
C ALA A 94 23.03 -7.93 -30.12
N ASN A 95 23.67 -9.08 -29.92
CA ASN A 95 23.42 -10.30 -30.68
C ASN A 95 22.90 -11.40 -29.76
N THR A 96 21.62 -11.75 -29.91
CA THR A 96 20.98 -12.82 -29.16
C THR A 96 21.03 -14.12 -29.97
N ARG A 97 21.55 -15.19 -29.37
CA ARG A 97 21.72 -16.50 -30.01
C ARG A 97 21.22 -17.65 -29.13
N PHE A 98 20.63 -18.65 -29.78
CA PHE A 98 20.10 -19.85 -29.15
C PHE A 98 20.22 -21.03 -30.09
N ASN A 99 20.66 -22.19 -29.58
CA ASN A 99 20.65 -23.45 -30.32
C ASN A 99 19.81 -24.48 -29.55
N HIS A 100 18.81 -25.07 -30.21
CA HIS A 100 17.92 -26.05 -29.57
C HIS A 100 18.61 -27.39 -29.25
N ASP A 101 19.80 -27.63 -29.82
CA ASP A 101 20.57 -28.87 -29.67
C ASP A 101 21.26 -29.00 -28.29
N GLY A 102 21.03 -28.03 -27.40
CA GLY A 102 21.58 -28.01 -26.04
C GLY A 102 23.03 -27.53 -25.98
N THR A 103 23.63 -27.11 -27.10
CA THR A 103 25.01 -26.62 -27.14
C THR A 103 25.15 -25.17 -26.67
N VAL A 104 24.08 -24.37 -26.83
CA VAL A 104 24.04 -22.95 -26.45
C VAL A 104 22.66 -22.60 -25.90
N ASN A 105 22.57 -22.34 -24.59
CA ASN A 105 21.40 -21.72 -23.96
C ASN A 105 21.11 -20.34 -24.60
N LEU A 106 19.96 -19.73 -24.32
CA LEU A 106 19.69 -18.39 -24.84
C LEU A 106 20.72 -17.39 -24.26
N LEU A 107 21.65 -16.93 -25.09
CA LEU A 107 22.74 -16.03 -24.70
C LEU A 107 22.65 -14.73 -25.49
N MET A 108 23.08 -13.65 -24.85
CA MET A 108 23.25 -12.35 -25.49
C MET A 108 24.71 -11.95 -25.46
N ASP A 109 25.27 -11.62 -26.62
CA ASP A 109 26.58 -10.98 -26.77
C ASP A 109 26.37 -9.47 -26.98
N VAL A 110 26.91 -8.65 -26.08
CA VAL A 110 26.76 -7.19 -26.14
C VAL A 110 28.12 -6.51 -26.26
N GLU A 111 28.26 -5.60 -27.22
CA GLU A 111 29.42 -4.74 -27.39
C GLU A 111 29.06 -3.30 -27.01
N PHE A 112 29.81 -2.77 -26.05
CA PHE A 112 29.71 -1.38 -25.61
C PHE A 112 30.89 -0.58 -26.16
N SER A 113 30.64 0.67 -26.53
CA SER A 113 31.67 1.65 -26.88
C SER A 113 31.69 2.77 -25.84
N ALA A 114 32.54 2.60 -24.82
CA ALA A 114 32.70 3.54 -23.72
C ALA A 114 33.63 4.69 -24.10
N LEU A 115 33.12 5.93 -24.02
CA LEU A 115 33.96 7.11 -24.13
C LEU A 115 34.77 7.37 -22.87
N ILE A 116 34.35 6.77 -21.74
CA ILE A 116 35.10 6.82 -20.49
C ILE A 116 35.09 5.46 -19.83
N MET A 117 36.26 4.98 -19.43
CA MET A 117 36.40 3.72 -18.74
C MET A 117 37.41 3.89 -17.59
N LYS A 118 37.00 3.60 -16.36
CA LYS A 118 37.85 3.56 -15.18
C LYS A 118 38.08 2.10 -14.78
N ILE A 119 39.32 1.65 -14.91
CA ILE A 119 39.75 0.30 -14.52
C ILE A 119 40.63 0.47 -13.29
N ARG A 120 40.15 0.01 -12.12
CA ARG A 120 40.78 0.28 -10.82
C ARG A 120 40.93 1.79 -10.62
N ASP A 121 42.16 2.27 -10.47
CA ASP A 121 42.48 3.70 -10.29
C ASP A 121 42.89 4.40 -11.60
N SER A 122 42.96 3.66 -12.71
CA SER A 122 43.36 4.20 -14.01
C SER A 122 42.15 4.62 -14.84
N LEU A 123 42.20 5.84 -15.38
CA LEU A 123 41.14 6.42 -16.20
C LEU A 123 41.55 6.48 -17.68
N TYR A 124 40.72 5.92 -18.54
CA TYR A 124 40.75 6.12 -19.98
C TYR A 124 39.62 7.08 -20.38
N VAL A 125 39.96 8.11 -21.16
CA VAL A 125 39.00 9.06 -21.74
C VAL A 125 39.24 9.13 -23.24
N SER A 126 38.21 8.79 -24.02
CA SER A 126 38.20 8.92 -25.46
C SER A 126 38.25 10.40 -25.86
N PRO A 127 38.99 10.78 -26.92
CA PRO A 127 38.98 12.15 -27.44
C PRO A 127 37.58 12.65 -27.85
N ALA A 128 36.67 11.73 -28.18
CA ALA A 128 35.29 12.05 -28.56
C ALA A 128 34.34 12.23 -27.36
N ASN A 129 34.86 12.19 -26.13
CA ASN A 129 34.06 12.29 -24.91
C ASN A 129 33.53 13.73 -24.67
N PRO A 130 32.21 13.94 -24.52
CA PRO A 130 31.64 15.29 -24.34
C PRO A 130 31.91 15.90 -22.95
N SER A 131 31.97 15.10 -21.89
CA SER A 131 32.22 15.55 -20.51
C SER A 131 32.65 14.36 -19.64
N ASN A 132 33.49 14.55 -18.60
CA ASN A 132 33.94 13.44 -17.75
C ASN A 132 33.19 13.42 -16.40
N PRO A 133 32.27 12.46 -16.15
CA PRO A 133 31.51 12.37 -14.91
C PRO A 133 32.30 11.77 -13.74
N PHE A 134 33.57 11.38 -13.94
CA PHE A 134 34.45 10.84 -12.88
C PHE A 134 35.50 11.84 -12.36
N VAL A 135 35.39 13.13 -12.71
CA VAL A 135 36.28 14.16 -12.14
C VAL A 135 35.78 14.50 -10.73
N GLU A 136 36.48 13.98 -9.72
CA GLU A 136 36.51 14.56 -8.38
C GLU A 136 37.49 15.73 -8.40
N ASN A 137 37.01 16.95 -8.11
CA ASN A 137 37.85 18.13 -7.94
C ASN A 137 38.71 17.98 -6.68
N ASN A 138 39.91 17.42 -6.84
CA ASN A 138 40.96 17.41 -5.82
C ASN A 138 41.94 18.55 -6.11
N VAL A 139 41.93 19.60 -5.28
CA VAL A 139 43.04 20.56 -5.17
C VAL A 139 43.36 20.78 -3.70
N THR A 140 44.59 20.43 -3.30
CA THR A 140 45.23 20.84 -2.04
C THR A 140 46.30 21.91 -2.33
N PRO A 141 46.70 22.73 -1.35
CA PRO A 141 46.78 24.18 -1.49
C PRO A 141 48.17 24.72 -1.79
N THR A 142 48.23 25.85 -2.50
CA THR A 142 49.31 26.83 -2.33
C THR A 142 48.77 28.24 -2.55
N VAL A 143 48.75 28.97 -1.42
CA VAL A 143 48.65 30.41 -1.21
C VAL A 143 48.53 31.28 -2.47
N ARG A 144 47.35 31.90 -2.63
CA ARG A 144 47.24 33.29 -3.06
C ARG A 144 45.90 33.84 -2.58
N ASP A 145 45.98 34.92 -1.80
CA ASP A 145 44.85 35.67 -1.27
C ASP A 145 44.01 36.23 -2.43
N GLU A 146 42.80 35.69 -2.61
CA GLU A 146 41.66 36.45 -3.13
C GLU A 146 40.44 35.99 -2.33
N GLU A 147 39.92 36.91 -1.51
CA GLU A 147 38.63 36.80 -0.85
C GLU A 147 37.53 36.76 -1.93
N ASP A 148 37.16 35.56 -2.37
CA ASP A 148 35.84 35.33 -2.96
C ASP A 148 34.94 34.75 -1.87
N THR A 149 34.23 35.66 -1.21
CA THR A 149 33.02 35.35 -0.44
C THR A 149 31.93 34.86 -1.39
N GLU A 150 32.02 33.62 -1.87
CA GLU A 150 30.83 32.88 -2.27
C GLU A 150 30.18 32.38 -0.99
N GLU A 151 29.09 33.04 -0.57
CA GLU A 151 28.17 32.51 0.43
C GLU A 151 27.78 31.10 0.00
N LYS A 152 28.33 30.10 0.70
CA LYS A 152 28.00 28.69 0.49
C LYS A 152 26.56 28.48 0.97
N GLU A 153 25.58 28.74 0.12
CA GLU A 153 24.20 28.40 0.44
C GLU A 153 24.12 26.93 0.85
N ASP A 154 23.55 26.69 2.03
CA ASP A 154 23.24 25.34 2.49
C ASP A 154 22.04 24.80 1.69
N VAL A 155 22.02 23.48 1.52
CA VAL A 155 20.91 22.83 0.82
C VAL A 155 19.64 23.00 1.65
N ILE A 156 18.56 23.42 0.99
CA ILE A 156 17.24 23.51 1.60
C ILE A 156 16.43 22.36 1.04
N PHE A 157 15.87 21.54 1.93
CA PHE A 157 15.13 20.35 1.55
C PHE A 157 14.08 19.97 2.58
N THR A 158 13.13 19.13 2.16
CA THR A 158 12.20 18.44 3.06
C THR A 158 12.42 16.93 2.97
N ALA A 159 12.31 16.25 4.10
CA ALA A 159 12.41 14.80 4.23
C ALA A 159 11.02 14.21 4.52
N ARG A 160 10.62 13.20 3.76
CA ARG A 160 9.30 12.55 3.88
C ARG A 160 9.47 11.05 4.02
N LEU A 161 8.65 10.46 4.87
CA LEU A 161 8.53 9.01 5.00
C LEU A 161 7.31 8.55 4.22
N GLU A 162 7.48 7.48 3.45
CA GLU A 162 6.42 6.87 2.64
C GLU A 162 6.45 5.35 2.78
N ARG A 163 5.35 4.67 2.40
CA ARG A 163 5.39 3.23 2.21
C ARG A 163 6.03 2.93 0.86
N ASP A 164 6.77 1.82 0.77
CA ASP A 164 7.12 1.26 -0.54
C ASP A 164 5.87 0.59 -1.14
N GLU A 165 5.32 1.18 -2.20
CA GLU A 165 4.08 0.72 -2.83
C GLU A 165 4.17 -0.70 -3.41
N ASN A 166 5.39 -1.15 -3.72
CA ASN A 166 5.64 -2.47 -4.30
C ASN A 166 5.65 -3.59 -3.25
N THR A 167 6.07 -3.28 -2.02
CA THR A 167 6.30 -4.29 -0.98
C THR A 167 5.29 -4.22 0.16
N TYR A 168 4.69 -3.06 0.42
CA TYR A 168 3.68 -2.90 1.46
C TYR A 168 2.38 -3.65 1.13
N ASN A 169 1.89 -4.44 2.09
CA ASN A 169 0.64 -5.22 2.03
C ASN A 169 -0.23 -5.07 3.29
N GLY A 170 -0.02 -4.02 4.09
CA GLY A 170 -0.84 -3.72 5.26
C GLY A 170 -0.26 -4.18 6.60
N GLU A 171 1.05 -4.43 6.65
CA GLU A 171 1.79 -4.98 7.79
C GLU A 171 1.79 -4.08 9.03
N PHE A 172 1.58 -2.78 8.85
CA PHE A 172 1.45 -1.76 9.89
C PHE A 172 0.58 -0.64 9.34
N GLY A 173 -0.01 0.20 10.18
CA GLY A 173 -0.80 1.34 9.70
C GLY A 173 0.13 2.48 9.31
N PHE A 174 0.03 2.98 8.08
CA PHE A 174 0.73 4.21 7.70
C PHE A 174 -0.11 5.06 6.77
N ASP A 175 -0.37 6.30 7.17
CA ASP A 175 -1.25 7.21 6.46
C ASP A 175 -0.52 8.52 6.17
N TRP A 176 -0.46 8.91 4.89
CA TRP A 176 0.22 10.12 4.45
C TRP A 176 -0.54 10.78 3.31
N MET A 177 -0.46 12.11 3.24
CA MET A 177 -1.05 12.90 2.18
C MET A 177 -0.41 12.53 0.83
N ARG A 178 -1.16 11.88 -0.06
CA ARG A 178 -0.69 11.56 -1.42
C ARG A 178 -0.74 12.80 -2.32
N ASP A 179 0.19 12.87 -3.27
CA ASP A 179 0.26 13.95 -4.24
C ASP A 179 -1.04 14.11 -5.06
N ASN A 180 -1.69 12.99 -5.40
CA ASN A 180 -2.91 13.02 -6.19
C ASN A 180 -4.18 13.37 -5.39
N TYR A 181 -4.13 13.48 -4.06
CA TYR A 181 -5.34 13.73 -3.24
C TYR A 181 -6.01 15.06 -3.54
N GLN A 182 -5.27 16.07 -3.99
CA GLN A 182 -5.85 17.34 -4.43
C GLN A 182 -6.83 17.15 -5.62
N GLU A 183 -6.58 16.16 -6.47
CA GLU A 183 -7.39 15.88 -7.66
C GLU A 183 -8.56 14.93 -7.34
N ILE A 184 -8.34 13.98 -6.44
CA ILE A 184 -9.29 12.88 -6.21
C ILE A 184 -10.15 13.03 -4.96
N CYS A 185 -9.80 13.90 -4.00
CA CYS A 185 -10.59 14.14 -2.79
C CYS A 185 -11.65 15.23 -3.02
N GLU A 186 -12.91 14.96 -2.64
CA GLU A 186 -14.00 15.93 -2.80
C GLU A 186 -13.81 17.20 -1.96
N ASN A 187 -13.16 17.10 -0.81
CA ASN A 187 -12.91 18.23 0.09
C ASN A 187 -11.48 18.19 0.63
N TYR A 188 -10.54 18.51 -0.26
CA TYR A 188 -9.11 18.52 0.05
C TYR A 188 -8.74 19.44 1.22
N GLU A 189 -9.32 20.63 1.32
CA GLU A 189 -9.01 21.56 2.41
C GLU A 189 -9.42 21.03 3.79
N ALA A 190 -10.54 20.31 3.89
CA ALA A 190 -10.91 19.64 5.12
C ALA A 190 -10.03 18.41 5.41
N LEU A 191 -9.50 17.74 4.37
CA LEU A 191 -8.61 16.60 4.54
C LEU A 191 -7.26 17.02 5.13
N LYS A 192 -6.72 18.18 4.73
CA LYS A 192 -5.46 18.72 5.24
C LYS A 192 -5.39 18.71 6.77
N THR A 193 -6.49 19.01 7.44
CA THR A 193 -6.51 19.10 8.91
C THR A 193 -6.23 17.76 9.60
N GLU A 194 -6.48 16.62 8.96
CA GLU A 194 -6.15 15.29 9.52
C GLU A 194 -4.62 15.05 9.59
N TYR A 195 -3.84 15.75 8.77
CA TYR A 195 -2.39 15.62 8.69
C TYR A 195 -1.64 16.74 9.42
N ASN A 196 -2.32 17.51 10.27
CA ASN A 196 -1.75 18.55 11.14
C ASN A 196 -0.61 19.35 10.48
N PRO A 197 -0.88 20.06 9.37
CA PRO A 197 0.17 20.63 8.53
C PRO A 197 1.03 21.61 9.32
N ILE A 198 2.34 21.52 9.10
CA ILE A 198 3.33 22.47 9.62
C ILE A 198 3.97 23.22 8.46
N THR A 199 4.73 24.27 8.78
CA THR A 199 5.51 25.01 7.78
C THR A 199 6.98 24.64 7.91
N ILE A 200 7.56 24.14 6.83
CA ILE A 200 9.00 23.91 6.68
C ILE A 200 9.45 24.76 5.50
N GLU A 201 10.39 25.70 5.74
CA GLU A 201 10.96 26.55 4.68
C GLU A 201 9.89 27.31 3.86
N GLY A 202 8.85 27.78 4.54
CA GLY A 202 7.73 28.51 3.94
C GLY A 202 6.75 27.64 3.14
N LYS A 203 6.95 26.32 3.06
CA LYS A 203 6.06 25.36 2.40
C LYS A 203 5.24 24.58 3.41
N GLU A 204 4.02 24.24 3.01
CA GLU A 204 3.13 23.36 3.77
C GLU A 204 3.69 21.93 3.76
N TYR A 205 3.82 21.33 4.94
CA TYR A 205 4.26 19.95 5.14
C TYR A 205 3.17 19.18 5.88
N PHE A 206 2.68 18.11 5.27
CA PHE A 206 1.66 17.24 5.85
C PHE A 206 2.33 16.12 6.65
N VAL A 207 2.02 16.03 7.93
CA VAL A 207 2.67 15.08 8.84
C VAL A 207 1.97 13.71 8.73
N PRO A 208 2.69 12.65 8.31
CA PRO A 208 2.12 11.31 8.24
C PRO A 208 1.86 10.71 9.63
N TRP A 209 1.01 9.69 9.67
CA TRP A 209 0.68 8.90 10.84
C TRP A 209 1.18 7.46 10.68
N LEU A 210 1.79 6.93 11.74
CA LEU A 210 2.22 5.55 11.88
C LEU A 210 1.47 4.88 13.03
N SER A 211 0.97 3.67 12.80
CA SER A 211 0.37 2.80 13.80
C SER A 211 1.07 1.45 13.74
N MET A 212 1.61 1.00 14.88
CA MET A 212 2.31 -0.27 15.00
C MET A 212 2.16 -0.80 16.43
N PHE A 213 2.27 -2.11 16.61
CA PHE A 213 2.36 -2.70 17.94
C PHE A 213 3.76 -2.46 18.54
N PRO A 214 3.88 -2.41 19.88
CA PRO A 214 5.17 -2.53 20.55
C PRO A 214 5.90 -3.82 20.14
N ASP A 215 7.23 -3.74 20.02
CA ASP A 215 8.11 -4.86 19.62
C ASP A 215 7.79 -5.47 18.23
N GLN A 216 7.13 -4.72 17.35
CA GLN A 216 6.85 -5.15 15.98
C GLN A 216 8.09 -4.94 15.07
N ASP A 217 8.59 -6.02 14.47
CA ASP A 217 9.86 -6.02 13.72
C ASP A 217 9.75 -5.61 12.23
N ASN A 218 8.55 -5.65 11.64
CA ASN A 218 8.34 -5.50 10.19
C ASN A 218 7.86 -4.09 9.77
N VAL A 219 8.23 -3.06 10.52
CA VAL A 219 7.90 -1.67 10.19
C VAL A 219 9.08 -1.01 9.47
N SER A 220 8.88 -0.69 8.19
CA SER A 220 9.93 -0.10 7.34
C SER A 220 9.31 0.93 6.41
N LEU A 221 9.90 2.12 6.37
CA LEU A 221 9.43 3.27 5.61
C LEU A 221 10.53 3.73 4.65
N LEU A 222 10.13 4.16 3.46
CA LEU A 222 11.03 4.76 2.49
C LEU A 222 11.25 6.23 2.86
N LEU A 223 12.52 6.63 3.00
CA LEU A 223 12.88 8.03 3.22
C LEU A 223 13.19 8.71 1.88
N LYS A 224 12.35 9.69 1.52
CA LYS A 224 12.52 10.54 0.34
C LYS A 224 12.89 11.96 0.72
N VAL A 225 13.60 12.63 -0.18
CA VAL A 225 13.95 14.05 -0.04
C VAL A 225 13.44 14.83 -1.24
N ASP A 226 12.88 16.00 -0.97
CA ASP A 226 12.59 17.03 -1.96
C ASP A 226 13.51 18.22 -1.72
N ILE A 227 14.49 18.44 -2.61
CA ILE A 227 15.44 19.55 -2.54
C ILE A 227 14.82 20.77 -3.20
N THR A 228 14.64 21.83 -2.41
CA THR A 228 13.98 23.06 -2.86
C THR A 228 14.97 24.14 -3.29
N GLN A 229 16.17 24.15 -2.72
CA GLN A 229 17.24 25.08 -3.09
C GLN A 229 18.62 24.46 -2.83
N GLY A 230 19.60 24.84 -3.64
CA GLY A 230 20.98 24.37 -3.50
C GLY A 230 21.19 22.95 -4.02
N LYS A 231 22.30 22.33 -3.58
CA LYS A 231 22.65 20.95 -3.91
C LYS A 231 23.15 20.25 -2.67
N ALA A 232 22.71 19.01 -2.46
CA ALA A 232 23.18 18.20 -1.35
C ALA A 232 24.72 18.05 -1.42
N LYS A 233 25.36 18.29 -0.29
CA LYS A 233 26.80 18.14 -0.04
C LYS A 233 27.04 16.80 0.66
N ARG A 234 28.30 16.51 0.99
CA ARG A 234 28.69 15.20 1.55
C ARG A 234 28.36 15.08 3.05
N ASP A 235 28.32 16.22 3.72
CA ASP A 235 28.05 16.43 5.13
C ASP A 235 26.56 16.69 5.44
N ASP A 236 25.73 16.86 4.42
CA ASP A 236 24.28 17.03 4.63
C ASP A 236 23.63 15.69 4.99
N VAL A 237 22.98 15.70 6.15
CA VAL A 237 22.37 14.52 6.78
C VAL A 237 20.95 14.82 7.25
N ILE A 238 20.19 13.75 7.44
CA ILE A 238 18.86 13.70 8.04
C ILE A 238 19.01 12.86 9.30
N LYS A 239 18.81 13.48 10.45
CA LYS A 239 18.81 12.84 11.77
C LYS A 239 17.39 12.40 12.10
N LEU A 240 17.25 11.17 12.58
CA LEU A 240 16.01 10.53 12.99
C LEU A 240 16.10 10.23 14.50
N PRO A 241 15.93 11.25 15.37
CA PRO A 241 16.18 11.10 16.80
C PRO A 241 15.20 10.13 17.45
N ALA A 242 15.71 9.29 18.35
CA ALA A 242 14.85 8.43 19.17
C ALA A 242 14.03 9.28 20.16
N THR A 243 12.73 9.02 20.27
CA THR A 243 11.79 9.79 21.12
C THR A 243 10.77 8.85 21.74
N ASP A 244 10.57 8.94 23.06
CA ASP A 244 9.54 8.19 23.81
C ASP A 244 9.51 6.66 23.52
N GLY A 245 10.69 6.05 23.30
CA GLY A 245 10.82 4.60 23.00
C GLY A 245 10.66 4.23 21.52
N ILE A 246 10.41 5.22 20.65
CA ILE A 246 10.52 5.05 19.19
C ILE A 246 11.95 5.34 18.76
N ARG A 247 12.54 4.44 17.97
CA ARG A 247 13.87 4.62 17.37
C ARG A 247 13.89 4.19 15.90
N PHE A 248 14.88 4.67 15.17
CA PHE A 248 15.03 4.45 13.74
C PHE A 248 16.34 3.74 13.44
N ASP A 249 16.35 2.88 12.42
CA ASP A 249 17.59 2.32 11.86
C ASP A 249 17.58 2.50 10.33
N PRO A 250 18.52 3.28 9.78
CA PRO A 250 19.57 4.04 10.49
C PRO A 250 19.02 5.28 11.23
N GLU A 251 19.71 5.71 12.29
CA GLU A 251 19.40 6.94 13.05
C GLU A 251 19.82 8.23 12.30
N GLU A 252 20.71 8.10 11.31
CA GLU A 252 21.19 9.21 10.48
C GLU A 252 21.34 8.73 9.03
N VAL A 253 20.82 9.51 8.08
CA VAL A 253 20.87 9.22 6.64
C VAL A 253 21.49 10.40 5.91
N LYS A 254 22.34 10.15 4.92
CA LYS A 254 22.84 11.22 4.04
C LYS A 254 21.74 11.68 3.08
N VAL A 255 21.61 13.00 2.93
CA VAL A 255 20.63 13.60 2.00
C VAL A 255 20.79 13.04 0.59
N LYS A 256 22.03 12.87 0.10
CA LYS A 256 22.33 12.28 -1.22
C LYS A 256 21.87 10.84 -1.42
N ASP A 257 21.79 10.07 -0.35
CA ASP A 257 21.35 8.68 -0.43
C ASP A 257 19.81 8.62 -0.43
N ALA A 258 19.16 9.45 0.38
CA ALA A 258 17.70 9.60 0.38
C ALA A 258 17.17 10.27 -0.90
N GLU A 259 17.93 11.17 -1.53
CA GLU A 259 17.60 11.80 -2.83
C GLU A 259 17.44 10.76 -3.96
N LYS A 260 18.15 9.63 -3.89
CA LYS A 260 18.00 8.52 -4.85
C LYS A 260 16.68 7.75 -4.65
N GLY A 261 15.99 7.96 -3.52
CA GLY A 261 14.71 7.32 -3.24
C GLY A 261 14.81 5.82 -2.93
N GLU A 262 15.93 5.36 -2.36
CA GLU A 262 16.19 3.93 -2.10
C GLU A 262 16.44 3.62 -0.61
N VAL A 263 16.39 4.61 0.27
CA VAL A 263 16.75 4.42 1.68
C VAL A 263 15.55 3.95 2.48
N MET A 264 15.59 2.69 2.91
CA MET A 264 14.63 2.14 3.86
C MET A 264 15.08 2.44 5.30
N VAL A 265 14.16 3.02 6.07
CA VAL A 265 14.31 3.30 7.50
C VAL A 265 13.40 2.36 8.27
N LYS A 266 13.99 1.52 9.12
CA LYS A 266 13.22 0.68 10.06
C LYS A 266 12.78 1.52 11.25
N VAL A 267 11.56 1.30 11.72
CA VAL A 267 11.03 1.96 12.91
C VAL A 267 10.80 0.90 13.98
N PHE A 268 11.27 1.16 15.18
CA PHE A 268 11.07 0.28 16.33
C PHE A 268 10.30 1.01 17.41
N CYS A 269 9.50 0.26 18.16
CA CYS A 269 8.75 0.74 19.30
C CYS A 269 9.10 -0.14 20.50
N ASP A 270 10.16 0.23 21.23
CA ASP A 270 10.74 -0.57 22.30
C ASP A 270 9.88 -0.54 23.60
N SER A 271 8.91 0.37 23.68
CA SER A 271 7.96 0.44 24.79
C SER A 271 6.60 0.99 24.35
N PRO A 272 5.48 0.55 24.94
CA PRO A 272 4.16 1.06 24.59
C PRO A 272 4.02 2.58 24.83
N LEU A 273 3.41 3.26 23.87
CA LEU A 273 3.11 4.69 23.88
C LEU A 273 1.75 4.95 24.53
N THR A 274 1.71 5.70 25.63
CA THR A 274 0.47 6.07 26.33
C THR A 274 -0.23 7.31 25.75
N LYS A 275 0.40 7.96 24.78
CA LYS A 275 -0.09 9.15 24.06
C LYS A 275 0.49 9.14 22.65
N ASP A 276 -0.18 9.80 21.73
CA ASP A 276 0.37 10.03 20.40
C ASP A 276 1.69 10.80 20.54
N THR A 277 2.69 10.38 19.77
CA THR A 277 4.07 10.89 19.86
C THR A 277 4.48 11.44 18.51
N SER A 278 4.89 12.70 18.48
CA SER A 278 5.43 13.34 17.27
C SER A 278 6.95 13.36 17.31
N ILE A 279 7.58 13.02 16.19
CA ILE A 279 9.04 12.96 16.06
C ILE A 279 9.45 13.84 14.88
N GLU A 280 10.37 14.75 15.14
CA GLU A 280 10.90 15.67 14.15
C GLU A 280 12.14 15.07 13.50
N LEU A 281 12.19 15.12 12.17
CA LEU A 281 13.36 14.77 11.38
C LEU A 281 14.18 16.05 11.24
N LEU A 282 15.48 15.97 11.55
CA LEU A 282 16.34 17.15 11.66
C LEU A 282 17.46 17.12 10.62
N ASP A 283 17.92 18.28 10.18
CA ASP A 283 19.13 18.38 9.36
C ASP A 283 20.42 18.34 10.20
N LYS A 284 21.56 18.59 9.56
CA LYS A 284 22.86 18.68 10.24
C LYS A 284 22.93 19.77 11.32
N ASN A 285 22.14 20.85 11.16
CA ASN A 285 22.08 22.02 12.03
C ASN A 285 20.92 21.97 13.03
N ASP A 286 20.28 20.81 13.17
CA ASP A 286 19.11 20.59 14.03
C ASP A 286 17.86 21.40 13.64
N ALA A 287 17.77 21.84 12.38
CA ALA A 287 16.58 22.44 11.81
C ALA A 287 15.59 21.34 11.37
N ILE A 288 14.29 21.60 11.54
CA ILE A 288 13.23 20.63 11.19
C ILE A 288 13.12 20.53 9.66
N VAL A 289 13.34 19.34 9.13
CA VAL A 289 13.20 19.02 7.70
C VAL A 289 12.07 18.02 7.42
N GLY A 290 11.51 17.40 8.45
CA GLY A 290 10.32 16.56 8.34
C GLY A 290 9.73 16.25 9.70
N LYS A 291 8.60 15.56 9.72
CA LYS A 291 7.95 15.12 10.95
C LYS A 291 7.15 13.86 10.72
N ILE A 292 6.98 13.03 11.74
CA ILE A 292 6.08 11.86 11.73
C ILE A 292 5.32 11.79 13.07
N ASN A 293 4.05 11.39 13.02
CA ASN A 293 3.26 11.07 14.21
C ASN A 293 3.17 9.56 14.37
N VAL A 294 3.33 9.07 15.59
CA VAL A 294 3.09 7.67 15.96
C VAL A 294 1.91 7.63 16.91
N VAL A 295 0.88 6.86 16.55
CA VAL A 295 -0.35 6.70 17.34
C VAL A 295 -0.02 5.98 18.65
N LYS A 296 -0.69 6.37 19.74
CA LYS A 296 -0.61 5.65 21.02
C LYS A 296 -0.93 4.16 20.80
N ASN A 297 -0.21 3.28 21.48
CA ASN A 297 -0.32 1.83 21.29
C ASN A 297 -0.21 1.03 22.59
N ASP A 298 -0.50 1.67 23.72
CA ASP A 298 -0.63 1.05 25.05
C ASP A 298 -1.89 0.18 25.22
N THR A 299 -2.78 0.21 24.24
CA THR A 299 -4.06 -0.51 24.24
C THR A 299 -4.17 -1.36 22.99
N VAL A 300 -4.48 -2.65 23.19
CA VAL A 300 -4.81 -3.59 22.12
C VAL A 300 -6.30 -3.89 22.16
N TYR A 301 -6.92 -3.97 20.98
CA TYR A 301 -8.36 -4.16 20.84
C TYR A 301 -8.65 -5.58 20.35
N ASP A 302 -9.18 -6.44 21.21
CA ASP A 302 -9.55 -7.79 20.81
C ASP A 302 -10.91 -7.80 20.07
N LEU A 303 -10.99 -8.57 18.98
CA LEU A 303 -12.23 -8.79 18.24
C LEU A 303 -12.47 -10.28 18.04
N ASP A 304 -13.43 -10.84 18.76
CA ASP A 304 -13.79 -12.25 18.59
C ASP A 304 -14.58 -12.46 17.29
N ILE A 305 -14.22 -13.50 16.53
CA ILE A 305 -14.85 -13.88 15.26
C ILE A 305 -15.31 -15.34 15.33
N LYS A 306 -16.57 -15.58 14.96
CA LYS A 306 -17.15 -16.92 14.76
C LYS A 306 -17.55 -17.12 13.32
N PHE A 307 -17.34 -18.32 12.80
CA PHE A 307 -17.82 -18.72 11.49
C PHE A 307 -19.02 -19.67 11.62
N VAL A 308 -19.96 -19.56 10.67
CA VAL A 308 -21.16 -20.42 10.58
C VAL A 308 -21.31 -20.88 9.13
N LYS A 309 -21.51 -22.18 8.94
CA LYS A 309 -21.75 -22.79 7.63
C LYS A 309 -23.21 -22.58 7.24
N VAL A 310 -23.45 -22.05 6.05
CA VAL A 310 -24.79 -21.83 5.52
C VAL A 310 -24.89 -22.37 4.11
N CYS A 311 -25.41 -23.59 3.98
CA CYS A 311 -25.59 -24.24 2.68
C CYS A 311 -26.69 -25.31 2.76
N LYS A 312 -27.07 -25.86 1.60
CA LYS A 312 -27.81 -27.13 1.56
C LYS A 312 -26.86 -28.25 1.96
N GLU A 313 -27.39 -29.32 2.54
CA GLU A 313 -26.57 -30.44 3.04
C GLU A 313 -25.66 -31.03 1.94
N GLN A 314 -26.20 -31.17 0.72
CA GLN A 314 -25.45 -31.65 -0.46
C GLN A 314 -24.29 -30.73 -0.91
N HIS A 315 -24.20 -29.51 -0.41
CA HIS A 315 -23.17 -28.52 -0.77
C HIS A 315 -22.11 -28.31 0.32
N LEU A 316 -22.16 -29.06 1.43
CA LEU A 316 -21.20 -28.96 2.52
C LEU A 316 -19.76 -29.17 2.08
N GLU A 317 -19.50 -30.18 1.24
CA GLU A 317 -18.14 -30.49 0.77
C GLU A 317 -17.55 -29.35 -0.09
N GLY A 318 -18.35 -28.79 -1.01
CA GLY A 318 -17.91 -27.66 -1.83
C GLY A 318 -17.67 -26.39 -1.02
N LEU A 319 -18.47 -26.18 0.04
CA LEU A 319 -18.26 -25.07 0.97
C LEU A 319 -16.96 -25.27 1.77
N LYS A 320 -16.70 -26.49 2.25
CA LYS A 320 -15.47 -26.85 2.97
C LYS A 320 -14.25 -26.61 2.09
N ASP A 321 -14.25 -27.13 0.86
CA ASP A 321 -13.15 -26.97 -0.08
C ASP A 321 -12.75 -25.51 -0.33
N LYS A 322 -13.75 -24.61 -0.37
CA LYS A 322 -13.53 -23.17 -0.55
C LYS A 322 -12.95 -22.50 0.69
N PHE A 323 -13.54 -22.74 1.86
CA PHE A 323 -13.26 -21.92 3.05
C PHE A 323 -12.23 -22.55 3.98
N ASP A 324 -12.22 -23.88 4.14
CA ASP A 324 -11.32 -24.60 5.07
C ASP A 324 -9.85 -24.43 4.65
N ARG A 325 -9.55 -24.59 3.35
CA ARG A 325 -8.18 -24.46 2.82
C ARG A 325 -7.60 -23.04 2.91
N ASN A 326 -8.44 -22.03 3.15
CA ASN A 326 -8.03 -20.64 3.16
C ASN A 326 -8.05 -20.01 4.55
N LEU A 327 -8.52 -20.70 5.58
CA LEU A 327 -8.72 -20.10 6.90
C LEU A 327 -7.43 -19.53 7.50
N ASP A 328 -6.33 -20.28 7.47
CA ASP A 328 -5.03 -19.80 7.97
C ASP A 328 -4.54 -18.55 7.23
N ARG A 329 -4.79 -18.49 5.91
CA ARG A 329 -4.40 -17.35 5.07
C ARG A 329 -5.26 -16.11 5.37
N ILE A 330 -6.54 -16.31 5.66
CA ILE A 330 -7.46 -15.24 6.05
C ILE A 330 -7.08 -14.73 7.43
N GLU A 331 -6.83 -15.62 8.38
CA GLU A 331 -6.43 -15.27 9.74
C GLU A 331 -5.13 -14.45 9.71
N ASP A 332 -4.11 -14.92 9.00
CA ASP A 332 -2.86 -14.20 8.83
C ASP A 332 -3.10 -12.81 8.21
N PHE A 333 -3.95 -12.71 7.18
CA PHE A 333 -4.24 -11.40 6.59
C PHE A 333 -5.03 -10.46 7.50
N LEU A 334 -5.96 -10.99 8.30
CA LEU A 334 -6.69 -10.20 9.29
C LEU A 334 -5.77 -9.68 10.39
N ILE A 335 -4.86 -10.53 10.87
CA ILE A 335 -3.92 -10.20 11.95
C ILE A 335 -2.78 -9.32 11.46
N ASN A 336 -2.21 -9.59 10.28
CA ASN A 336 -0.94 -9.02 9.84
C ASN A 336 -1.04 -8.17 8.58
N GLY A 337 -2.20 -8.06 7.93
CA GLY A 337 -2.34 -7.34 6.65
C GLY A 337 -3.52 -6.36 6.58
N SER A 338 -4.23 -6.15 7.69
CA SER A 338 -5.41 -5.28 7.72
C SER A 338 -5.71 -4.71 9.11
N LEU A 339 -6.25 -5.50 10.05
CA LEU A 339 -6.80 -4.97 11.31
C LEU A 339 -5.72 -4.53 12.31
N ASN A 340 -4.49 -5.05 12.20
CA ASN A 340 -3.30 -4.55 12.90
C ASN A 340 -3.09 -3.06 12.72
N GLN A 341 -3.46 -2.49 11.57
CA GLN A 341 -3.30 -1.06 11.31
C GLN A 341 -4.08 -0.20 12.32
N ALA A 342 -5.20 -0.73 12.82
CA ALA A 342 -6.01 -0.11 13.87
C ALA A 342 -5.71 -0.66 15.29
N LEU A 343 -4.61 -1.39 15.48
CA LEU A 343 -4.24 -2.07 16.74
C LEU A 343 -5.26 -3.11 17.21
N ILE A 344 -5.99 -3.71 16.26
CA ILE A 344 -7.02 -4.71 16.53
C ILE A 344 -6.40 -6.10 16.36
N LYS A 345 -6.61 -6.97 17.34
CA LYS A 345 -6.26 -8.39 17.29
C LYS A 345 -7.52 -9.23 17.10
N PRO A 346 -7.80 -9.68 15.87
CA PRO A 346 -8.91 -10.59 15.64
C PRO A 346 -8.61 -11.97 16.23
N LYS A 347 -9.63 -12.61 16.80
CA LYS A 347 -9.53 -13.95 17.39
C LYS A 347 -10.60 -14.86 16.83
N ILE A 348 -10.19 -15.81 16.00
CA ILE A 348 -11.07 -16.83 15.46
C ILE A 348 -11.30 -17.90 16.53
N LEU A 349 -12.55 -18.07 16.97
CA LEU A 349 -12.89 -18.92 18.12
C LEU A 349 -12.98 -20.41 17.80
N GLU A 350 -13.36 -20.78 16.58
CA GLU A 350 -13.35 -22.16 16.08
C GLU A 350 -12.79 -22.16 14.66
N LYS A 351 -11.79 -23.01 14.44
CA LYS A 351 -11.04 -23.08 13.18
C LYS A 351 -11.35 -24.34 12.38
N ASN A 352 -11.78 -25.40 13.06
CA ASN A 352 -12.15 -26.63 12.37
C ASN A 352 -13.52 -26.44 11.71
N PHE A 353 -13.54 -26.44 10.37
CA PHE A 353 -14.77 -26.31 9.60
C PHE A 353 -15.86 -27.30 10.03
N ASP A 354 -15.48 -28.54 10.39
CA ASP A 354 -16.44 -29.58 10.78
C ASP A 354 -17.17 -29.24 12.08
N ASN A 355 -16.53 -28.50 12.99
CA ASN A 355 -17.10 -28.08 14.27
C ASN A 355 -17.97 -26.83 14.19
N LEU A 356 -17.90 -26.08 13.08
CA LEU A 356 -18.68 -24.86 12.91
C LEU A 356 -20.19 -25.14 13.01
N GLU A 357 -20.93 -24.17 13.56
CA GLU A 357 -22.40 -24.21 13.53
C GLU A 357 -22.88 -24.33 12.06
N PHE A 358 -23.93 -25.11 11.85
CA PHE A 358 -24.50 -25.34 10.52
C PHE A 358 -25.96 -24.88 10.48
N LEU A 359 -26.26 -23.99 9.53
CA LEU A 359 -27.62 -23.61 9.17
C LEU A 359 -27.95 -24.20 7.80
N ASN A 360 -28.88 -25.15 7.78
CA ASN A 360 -29.27 -25.84 6.55
C ASN A 360 -30.26 -24.97 5.74
N LEU A 361 -29.88 -24.68 4.49
CA LEU A 361 -30.75 -23.94 3.57
C LEU A 361 -31.98 -24.73 3.12
N ASP A 362 -31.99 -26.06 3.27
CA ASP A 362 -33.19 -26.86 2.98
C ASP A 362 -34.32 -26.62 4.01
N ASP A 363 -34.03 -26.01 5.16
CA ASP A 363 -35.01 -25.60 6.17
C ASP A 363 -35.58 -24.19 5.93
N VAL A 364 -35.20 -23.54 4.81
CA VAL A 364 -35.65 -22.20 4.42
C VAL A 364 -36.76 -22.31 3.37
N PRO A 365 -37.94 -21.68 3.56
CA PRO A 365 -39.02 -21.73 2.58
C PRO A 365 -38.61 -21.20 1.20
N ASP A 366 -39.08 -21.84 0.12
CA ASP A 366 -38.76 -21.45 -1.26
C ASP A 366 -39.14 -20.00 -1.59
N GLU A 367 -40.20 -19.46 -0.97
CA GLU A 367 -40.62 -18.05 -1.13
C GLU A 367 -39.59 -17.04 -0.58
N TYR A 368 -38.61 -17.50 0.19
CA TYR A 368 -37.50 -16.68 0.68
C TYR A 368 -36.31 -16.64 -0.28
N PHE A 369 -36.45 -17.28 -1.44
CA PHE A 369 -35.48 -17.22 -2.53
C PHE A 369 -36.06 -16.47 -3.74
N ASN A 370 -35.27 -15.52 -4.25
CA ASN A 370 -35.53 -14.85 -5.52
C ASN A 370 -34.52 -15.37 -6.55
N ASN A 371 -34.95 -16.26 -7.46
CA ASN A 371 -34.04 -16.88 -8.45
C ASN A 371 -32.78 -17.50 -7.82
N LYS A 372 -32.96 -18.32 -6.76
CA LYS A 372 -31.89 -18.96 -5.96
C LYS A 372 -31.03 -18.03 -5.08
N ILE A 373 -31.32 -16.73 -5.07
CA ILE A 373 -30.68 -15.77 -4.16
C ILE A 373 -31.56 -15.61 -2.92
N LEU A 374 -30.97 -15.67 -1.73
CA LEU A 374 -31.70 -15.47 -0.48
C LEU A 374 -32.17 -14.01 -0.36
N ASN A 375 -33.47 -13.80 -0.10
CA ASN A 375 -34.01 -12.46 0.12
C ASN A 375 -33.89 -12.04 1.60
N SER A 376 -34.30 -10.81 1.93
CA SER A 376 -34.17 -10.26 3.27
C SER A 376 -34.93 -11.05 4.36
N LYS A 377 -36.06 -11.69 4.02
CA LYS A 377 -36.79 -12.55 4.97
C LYS A 377 -36.01 -13.82 5.26
N GLY A 378 -35.44 -14.43 4.22
CA GLY A 378 -34.56 -15.60 4.36
C GLY A 378 -33.33 -15.30 5.20
N MET A 379 -32.65 -14.18 4.93
CA MET A 379 -31.48 -13.78 5.71
C MET A 379 -31.82 -13.55 7.18
N ARG A 380 -32.92 -12.86 7.45
CA ARG A 380 -33.41 -12.64 8.82
C ARG A 380 -33.72 -13.97 9.53
N LEU A 381 -34.35 -14.92 8.85
CA LEU A 381 -34.61 -16.24 9.40
C LEU A 381 -33.32 -16.97 9.81
N LEU A 382 -32.26 -16.88 8.99
CA LEU A 382 -30.96 -17.47 9.33
C LEU A 382 -30.33 -16.78 10.54
N GLN A 383 -30.35 -15.46 10.60
CA GLN A 383 -29.85 -14.68 11.74
C GLN A 383 -30.59 -15.04 13.03
N GLU A 384 -31.92 -15.19 12.98
CA GLU A 384 -32.75 -15.59 14.13
C GLU A 384 -32.47 -17.04 14.60
N ARG A 385 -32.08 -17.93 13.68
CA ARG A 385 -31.73 -19.33 13.98
C ARG A 385 -30.28 -19.51 14.45
N CYS A 386 -29.40 -18.54 14.19
CA CYS A 386 -27.99 -18.60 14.54
C CYS A 386 -27.78 -18.53 16.06
N LYS A 387 -27.25 -19.59 16.64
CA LYS A 387 -26.94 -19.67 18.08
C LYS A 387 -25.64 -18.96 18.42
N SER A 388 -24.72 -18.83 17.47
CA SER A 388 -23.42 -18.19 17.66
C SER A 388 -23.49 -16.74 18.13
N VAL A 389 -24.62 -16.05 17.89
CA VAL A 389 -24.90 -14.68 18.32
C VAL A 389 -25.36 -14.58 19.79
N GLN A 390 -25.78 -15.67 20.42
CA GLN A 390 -26.36 -15.64 21.77
C GLN A 390 -25.30 -15.29 22.82
N ASN A 391 -25.51 -14.18 23.55
CA ASN A 391 -24.56 -13.61 24.52
C ASN A 391 -23.15 -13.41 23.95
N PHE A 392 -23.05 -13.21 22.63
CA PHE A 392 -21.78 -13.04 21.96
C PHE A 392 -21.54 -11.57 21.66
N LYS A 393 -20.33 -11.11 21.97
CA LYS A 393 -19.85 -9.77 21.65
C LYS A 393 -18.68 -9.92 20.69
N GLY A 394 -19.01 -9.99 19.41
CA GLY A 394 -18.04 -10.21 18.35
C GLY A 394 -18.73 -10.25 16.99
N VAL A 395 -18.00 -10.70 15.98
CA VAL A 395 -18.49 -10.81 14.60
C VAL A 395 -18.84 -12.26 14.27
N VAL A 396 -19.99 -12.46 13.64
CA VAL A 396 -20.46 -13.75 13.14
C VAL A 396 -20.43 -13.70 11.61
N VAL A 397 -19.62 -14.55 11.01
CA VAL A 397 -19.42 -14.61 9.56
C VAL A 397 -20.12 -15.85 9.01
N PHE A 398 -21.05 -15.65 8.09
CA PHE A 398 -21.73 -16.72 7.37
C PHE A 398 -20.93 -17.10 6.12
N TYR A 399 -20.46 -18.34 6.07
CA TYR A 399 -19.97 -18.96 4.84
C TYR A 399 -21.16 -19.48 4.03
N LEU A 400 -21.51 -18.75 2.98
CA LEU A 400 -22.67 -19.03 2.14
C LEU A 400 -22.25 -19.80 0.89
N SER A 401 -22.94 -20.90 0.60
CA SER A 401 -22.79 -21.60 -0.70
C SER A 401 -23.51 -20.89 -1.84
N LEU A 402 -24.13 -19.73 -1.58
CA LEU A 402 -24.87 -18.94 -2.54
C LEU A 402 -23.97 -17.88 -3.16
N GLU A 403 -24.37 -17.38 -4.33
CA GLU A 403 -23.83 -16.14 -4.90
C GLU A 403 -24.69 -14.96 -4.48
N SER A 404 -24.09 -13.77 -4.42
CA SER A 404 -24.86 -12.56 -4.22
C SER A 404 -25.63 -12.17 -5.49
N GLY A 405 -26.81 -11.55 -5.33
CA GLY A 405 -27.58 -11.04 -6.46
C GLY A 405 -26.98 -9.84 -7.19
N LYS A 406 -25.80 -9.36 -6.77
CA LYS A 406 -25.12 -8.16 -7.28
C LYS A 406 -23.67 -8.43 -7.71
N SER A 407 -23.25 -9.70 -7.79
CA SER A 407 -21.86 -10.10 -8.04
C SER A 407 -20.84 -9.63 -6.99
N ALA A 408 -21.30 -9.13 -5.83
CA ALA A 408 -20.46 -8.87 -4.67
C ALA A 408 -19.93 -10.19 -4.07
N GLY A 409 -18.70 -10.18 -3.59
CA GLY A 409 -18.08 -11.32 -2.88
C GLY A 409 -18.54 -11.44 -1.43
N ALA A 410 -19.01 -10.34 -0.84
CA ALA A 410 -19.51 -10.30 0.53
C ALA A 410 -20.53 -9.15 0.72
N ASP A 411 -21.22 -9.15 1.87
CA ASP A 411 -21.92 -7.97 2.39
C ASP A 411 -22.05 -8.01 3.92
N ALA A 412 -22.05 -6.84 4.52
CA ALA A 412 -22.37 -6.60 5.92
C ALA A 412 -23.35 -5.44 6.06
N GLN A 413 -24.09 -5.44 7.17
CA GLN A 413 -24.91 -4.28 7.52
C GLN A 413 -24.04 -3.23 8.21
N LEU A 414 -23.92 -2.06 7.58
CA LEU A 414 -23.31 -0.87 8.18
C LEU A 414 -24.11 -0.34 9.38
N PHE A 415 -25.42 -0.60 9.42
CA PHE A 415 -26.29 -0.21 10.53
C PHE A 415 -27.43 -1.23 10.74
N PRO A 416 -27.90 -1.40 12.00
CA PRO A 416 -27.46 -0.69 13.20
C PRO A 416 -26.01 -1.05 13.60
N LEU A 417 -25.31 -0.13 14.27
CA LEU A 417 -23.87 -0.27 14.58
C LEU A 417 -23.51 -1.44 15.51
N ASN A 418 -24.52 -2.05 16.15
CA ASN A 418 -24.38 -3.29 16.90
C ASN A 418 -24.67 -4.55 16.05
N GLY A 419 -24.79 -4.41 14.74
CA GLY A 419 -24.95 -5.54 13.82
C GLY A 419 -23.70 -6.39 13.82
N GLN A 420 -23.85 -7.71 13.96
CA GLN A 420 -22.72 -8.63 14.12
C GLN A 420 -22.47 -9.52 12.90
N PHE A 421 -23.32 -9.46 11.87
CA PHE A 421 -23.34 -10.44 10.79
C PHE A 421 -22.63 -9.96 9.52
N ILE A 422 -21.73 -10.80 9.03
CA ILE A 422 -21.11 -10.68 7.70
C ILE A 422 -21.53 -11.88 6.85
N ASN A 423 -21.91 -11.63 5.60
CA ASN A 423 -22.23 -12.64 4.61
C ASN A 423 -21.05 -12.79 3.65
N LEU A 424 -20.36 -13.92 3.68
CA LEU A 424 -19.32 -14.26 2.70
C LEU A 424 -19.87 -15.26 1.69
N TYR A 425 -19.94 -14.86 0.43
CA TYR A 425 -20.46 -15.69 -0.65
C TYR A 425 -19.41 -16.62 -1.25
N ILE A 426 -19.85 -17.64 -1.98
CA ILE A 426 -18.94 -18.64 -2.57
C ILE A 426 -17.93 -18.02 -3.56
N ASN A 427 -18.33 -16.93 -4.21
CA ASN A 427 -17.52 -16.15 -5.16
C ASN A 427 -16.56 -15.15 -4.47
N SER A 428 -16.52 -15.09 -3.13
CA SER A 428 -15.64 -14.18 -2.39
C SER A 428 -14.15 -14.38 -2.71
N VAL A 429 -13.42 -13.27 -2.81
CA VAL A 429 -11.95 -13.21 -2.91
C VAL A 429 -11.31 -13.30 -1.52
N LEU A 430 -12.10 -13.30 -0.44
CA LEU A 430 -11.77 -13.51 0.98
C LEU A 430 -10.81 -12.48 1.57
N LYS A 431 -9.60 -12.39 1.01
CA LYS A 431 -8.52 -11.51 1.46
C LYS A 431 -8.97 -10.05 1.52
N THR A 432 -9.65 -9.56 0.49
CA THR A 432 -10.14 -8.18 0.44
C THR A 432 -11.53 -8.03 1.06
N ASP A 433 -12.41 -9.00 0.80
CA ASP A 433 -13.83 -8.87 1.13
C ASP A 433 -14.08 -8.90 2.65
N LEU A 434 -13.47 -9.84 3.38
CA LEU A 434 -13.74 -9.95 4.81
C LEU A 434 -13.26 -8.72 5.63
N PRO A 435 -12.03 -8.20 5.46
CA PRO A 435 -11.64 -6.99 6.19
C PRO A 435 -12.42 -5.75 5.76
N HIS A 436 -12.86 -5.66 4.49
CA HIS A 436 -13.78 -4.61 4.04
C HIS A 436 -15.11 -4.67 4.82
N GLU A 437 -15.72 -5.87 4.88
CA GLU A 437 -16.96 -6.07 5.62
C GLU A 437 -16.80 -5.88 7.14
N ILE A 438 -15.67 -6.28 7.72
CA ILE A 438 -15.34 -5.95 9.12
C ILE A 438 -15.24 -4.43 9.30
N GLY A 439 -14.67 -3.71 8.33
CA GLY A 439 -14.67 -2.25 8.31
C GLY A 439 -16.08 -1.67 8.45
N HIS A 440 -17.05 -2.18 7.69
CA HIS A 440 -18.46 -1.77 7.82
C HIS A 440 -19.05 -2.07 9.21
N ILE A 441 -18.79 -3.26 9.74
CA ILE A 441 -19.23 -3.66 11.09
C ILE A 441 -18.61 -2.76 12.18
N LEU A 442 -17.40 -2.25 11.92
CA LEU A 442 -16.67 -1.31 12.78
C LEU A 442 -16.89 0.16 12.38
N GLY A 443 -18.03 0.47 11.76
CA GLY A 443 -18.52 1.82 11.56
C GLY A 443 -17.89 2.58 10.40
N LEU A 444 -17.14 1.91 9.52
CA LEU A 444 -16.59 2.53 8.32
C LEU A 444 -17.58 2.49 7.16
N GLU A 445 -17.68 3.59 6.44
CA GLU A 445 -18.38 3.64 5.16
C GLU A 445 -17.37 3.58 4.01
N HIS A 446 -17.87 3.26 2.81
CA HIS A 446 -17.13 3.47 1.58
C HIS A 446 -16.48 4.85 1.54
N ILE A 447 -15.23 4.89 1.09
CA ILE A 447 -14.46 6.13 1.04
C ILE A 447 -14.74 6.94 -0.22
N PHE A 448 -15.63 6.48 -1.10
CA PHE A 448 -16.09 7.20 -2.28
C PHE A 448 -17.57 7.58 -2.13
N LYS A 449 -18.01 8.51 -2.96
CA LYS A 449 -19.41 8.94 -2.96
C LYS A 449 -20.29 7.91 -3.66
N GLU A 450 -21.25 7.36 -2.92
CA GLU A 450 -22.22 6.45 -3.52
C GLU A 450 -23.13 7.16 -4.53
N LYS A 451 -23.49 6.45 -5.61
CA LYS A 451 -24.38 6.96 -6.68
C LYS A 451 -25.79 7.33 -6.19
N LYS A 452 -26.20 6.81 -5.03
CA LYS A 452 -27.52 7.03 -4.45
C LYS A 452 -27.34 7.61 -3.06
N ASP A 453 -27.85 8.82 -2.83
CA ASP A 453 -27.89 9.39 -1.50
C ASP A 453 -28.89 8.60 -0.63
N TYR A 454 -28.37 7.86 0.34
CA TYR A 454 -29.15 7.05 1.26
C TYR A 454 -30.17 7.91 2.02
N ILE A 455 -29.75 9.05 2.56
CA ILE A 455 -30.61 9.95 3.35
C ILE A 455 -31.71 10.54 2.47
N GLU A 456 -31.37 11.01 1.27
CA GLU A 456 -32.35 11.60 0.35
C GLU A 456 -33.42 10.57 -0.06
N ASN A 457 -33.02 9.35 -0.37
CA ASN A 457 -33.95 8.28 -0.72
C ASN A 457 -34.89 7.93 0.44
N ARG A 458 -34.36 7.87 1.67
CA ARG A 458 -35.18 7.64 2.88
C ARG A 458 -36.14 8.81 3.14
N LYS A 459 -35.70 10.06 2.94
CA LYS A 459 -36.57 11.24 3.03
C LYS A 459 -37.70 11.22 2.00
N LYS A 460 -37.42 10.82 0.76
CA LYS A 460 -38.44 10.64 -0.29
C LYS A 460 -39.45 9.57 0.11
N ASN A 461 -38.98 8.44 0.67
CA ASN A 461 -39.85 7.38 1.18
C ASN A 461 -40.74 7.87 2.34
N ILE A 462 -40.18 8.61 3.30
CA ILE A 462 -40.94 9.22 4.40
C ILE A 462 -42.03 10.16 3.84
N SER A 463 -41.68 11.02 2.88
CA SER A 463 -42.66 11.94 2.28
C SER A 463 -43.81 11.20 1.59
N TYR A 464 -43.51 10.10 0.88
CA TYR A 464 -44.52 9.23 0.30
C TYR A 464 -45.44 8.61 1.38
N LEU A 465 -44.84 8.05 2.45
CA LEU A 465 -45.56 7.45 3.57
C LEU A 465 -46.44 8.47 4.32
N GLU A 466 -45.97 9.71 4.49
CA GLU A 466 -46.76 10.80 5.10
C GLU A 466 -47.98 11.16 4.25
N GLY A 467 -47.87 11.07 2.91
CA GLY A 467 -49.00 11.19 1.99
C GLY A 467 -50.01 10.05 2.16
N GLU A 468 -49.54 8.80 2.21
CA GLU A 468 -50.40 7.63 2.47
C GLU A 468 -51.07 7.67 3.85
N LEU A 469 -50.34 8.13 4.87
CA LEU A 469 -50.87 8.35 6.21
C LEU A 469 -52.01 9.37 6.20
N THR A 470 -51.83 10.47 5.48
CA THR A 470 -52.85 11.52 5.34
C THR A 470 -54.11 10.96 4.68
N LYS A 471 -53.95 10.17 3.60
CA LYS A 471 -55.08 9.50 2.94
C LYS A 471 -55.80 8.53 3.87
N ASN A 472 -55.09 7.73 4.66
CA ASN A 472 -55.74 6.79 5.58
C ASN A 472 -56.47 7.53 6.72
N LYS A 473 -55.91 8.63 7.22
CA LYS A 473 -56.55 9.48 8.24
C LYS A 473 -57.87 10.10 7.77
N THR A 474 -58.04 10.41 6.48
CA THR A 474 -59.34 10.92 5.98
C THR A 474 -60.45 9.86 5.95
N LEU A 475 -60.08 8.58 6.05
CA LEU A 475 -61.03 7.45 6.12
C LEU A 475 -61.42 7.09 7.56
N GLU A 476 -60.71 7.65 8.54
CA GLU A 476 -60.98 7.45 9.96
C GLU A 476 -62.36 8.00 10.35
N GLY A 477 -63.17 7.20 11.03
CA GLY A 477 -64.53 7.55 11.42
C GLY A 477 -65.56 7.47 10.28
N ASN A 478 -65.16 7.12 9.06
CA ASN A 478 -66.08 6.95 7.95
C ASN A 478 -66.70 5.55 7.94
N GLU A 479 -68.00 5.46 8.24
CA GLU A 479 -68.75 4.20 8.36
C GLU A 479 -68.73 3.31 7.10
N LYS A 480 -68.37 3.85 5.92
CA LYS A 480 -68.24 3.07 4.68
C LYS A 480 -67.02 2.14 4.65
N TYR A 481 -66.05 2.33 5.54
CA TYR A 481 -64.79 1.59 5.55
C TYR A 481 -64.63 0.77 6.83
N ASN A 482 -63.87 -0.33 6.74
CA ASN A 482 -63.53 -1.14 7.90
C ASN A 482 -62.55 -0.38 8.80
N GLN A 483 -63.06 0.19 9.89
CA GLN A 483 -62.30 1.05 10.79
C GLN A 483 -61.16 0.33 11.51
N VAL A 484 -61.29 -0.97 11.79
CA VAL A 484 -60.19 -1.75 12.38
C VAL A 484 -59.00 -1.81 11.42
N GLN A 485 -59.26 -2.04 10.14
CA GLN A 485 -58.22 -2.09 9.11
C GLN A 485 -57.60 -0.71 8.85
N VAL A 486 -58.42 0.35 8.85
CA VAL A 486 -57.93 1.73 8.69
C VAL A 486 -56.98 2.11 9.83
N LEU A 487 -57.37 1.86 11.08
CA LEU A 487 -56.53 2.16 12.25
C LEU A 487 -55.25 1.32 12.28
N ASP A 488 -55.32 0.04 11.91
CA ASP A 488 -54.14 -0.84 11.76
C ASP A 488 -53.17 -0.32 10.69
N ASN A 489 -53.69 0.10 9.53
CA ASN A 489 -52.88 0.70 8.47
C ASN A 489 -52.19 1.99 8.93
N ILE A 490 -52.94 2.90 9.60
CA ILE A 490 -52.39 4.14 10.17
C ILE A 490 -51.26 3.82 11.15
N SER A 491 -51.47 2.87 12.05
CA SER A 491 -50.46 2.42 13.03
C SER A 491 -49.20 1.90 12.34
N LYS A 492 -49.35 1.00 11.36
CA LYS A 492 -48.24 0.43 10.58
C LYS A 492 -47.44 1.49 9.84
N ILE A 493 -48.12 2.41 9.15
CA ILE A 493 -47.45 3.50 8.42
C ILE A 493 -46.67 4.40 9.39
N ASN A 494 -47.27 4.78 10.53
CA ASN A 494 -46.58 5.57 11.55
C ASN A 494 -45.31 4.86 12.07
N GLN A 495 -45.40 3.56 12.36
CA GLN A 495 -44.26 2.77 12.81
C GLN A 495 -43.13 2.76 11.77
N ILE A 496 -43.46 2.56 10.50
CA ILE A 496 -42.48 2.60 9.40
C ILE A 496 -41.83 3.98 9.31
N ILE A 497 -42.59 5.09 9.38
CA ILE A 497 -42.03 6.45 9.35
C ILE A 497 -41.04 6.67 10.50
N VAL A 498 -41.40 6.25 11.72
CA VAL A 498 -40.51 6.36 12.89
C VAL A 498 -39.22 5.57 12.66
N GLU A 499 -39.31 4.35 12.13
CA GLU A 499 -38.14 3.52 11.84
C GLU A 499 -37.25 4.13 10.75
N GLU A 500 -37.83 4.66 9.67
CA GLU A 500 -37.07 5.34 8.60
C GLU A 500 -36.36 6.59 9.12
N ARG A 501 -37.00 7.37 10.01
CA ARG A 501 -36.37 8.52 10.68
C ARG A 501 -35.22 8.08 11.58
N ARG A 502 -35.39 7.01 12.36
CA ARG A 502 -34.32 6.44 13.19
C ARG A 502 -33.11 6.03 12.34
N LYS A 503 -33.34 5.32 11.23
CA LYS A 503 -32.28 4.92 10.29
C LYS A 503 -31.51 6.11 9.71
N ILE A 504 -32.18 7.24 9.44
CA ILE A 504 -31.52 8.46 8.99
C ILE A 504 -30.58 9.00 10.06
N GLU A 505 -31.03 9.07 11.32
CA GLU A 505 -30.20 9.61 12.41
C GLU A 505 -29.00 8.71 12.74
N GLU A 506 -29.19 7.39 12.72
CA GLU A 506 -28.09 6.41 12.88
C GLU A 506 -27.07 6.53 11.75
N TYR A 507 -27.53 6.62 10.50
CA TYR A 507 -26.63 6.76 9.37
C TYR A 507 -25.87 8.11 9.41
N LYS A 508 -26.51 9.20 9.85
CA LYS A 508 -25.81 10.49 10.07
C LYS A 508 -24.71 10.39 11.12
N SER A 509 -24.87 9.60 12.18
CA SER A 509 -23.80 9.41 13.15
C SER A 509 -22.59 8.70 12.55
N ILE A 510 -22.82 7.77 11.62
CA ILE A 510 -21.76 7.09 10.87
C ILE A 510 -21.05 8.07 9.94
N LEU A 511 -21.80 8.88 9.19
CA LEU A 511 -21.23 9.89 8.28
C LEU A 511 -20.35 10.91 8.99
N LYS A 512 -20.65 11.27 10.24
CA LYS A 512 -19.84 12.20 11.03
C LYS A 512 -18.40 11.72 11.20
N ASN A 513 -18.21 10.40 11.22
CA ASN A 513 -16.93 9.72 11.39
C ASN A 513 -16.29 9.31 10.05
N ASN A 514 -17.02 9.43 8.93
CA ASN A 514 -16.60 9.04 7.58
C ASN A 514 -16.64 10.24 6.62
N LYS A 515 -15.96 11.33 7.01
CA LYS A 515 -16.10 12.66 6.41
C LYS A 515 -15.53 12.79 4.99
N TYR A 516 -14.43 12.08 4.73
CA TYR A 516 -13.63 12.28 3.53
C TYR A 516 -14.04 11.31 2.44
N LYS A 517 -14.35 11.87 1.26
CA LYS A 517 -14.73 11.11 0.07
C LYS A 517 -13.75 11.32 -1.07
N PHE A 518 -13.46 10.27 -1.81
CA PHE A 518 -12.53 10.22 -2.92
C PHE A 518 -13.22 9.68 -4.18
N THR A 519 -12.56 9.82 -5.33
CA THR A 519 -12.99 9.17 -6.58
C THR A 519 -13.00 7.64 -6.38
N GLU A 520 -14.08 6.98 -6.81
CA GLU A 520 -14.23 5.51 -6.72
C GLU A 520 -13.06 4.79 -7.42
N SER A 521 -12.51 3.76 -6.77
CA SER A 521 -11.37 2.94 -7.23
C SER A 521 -10.05 3.70 -7.42
N SER A 522 -9.89 4.88 -6.81
CA SER A 522 -8.69 5.71 -6.96
C SER A 522 -7.70 5.60 -5.80
N THR A 523 -8.07 4.88 -4.73
CA THR A 523 -7.24 4.75 -3.53
C THR A 523 -6.82 3.30 -3.28
N THR A 524 -5.83 3.11 -2.39
CA THR A 524 -5.46 1.80 -1.85
C THR A 524 -6.26 1.43 -0.60
N ASN A 525 -7.27 2.25 -0.25
CA ASN A 525 -8.05 2.05 0.96
C ASN A 525 -8.90 0.78 0.84
N LEU A 526 -8.97 0.01 1.92
CA LEU A 526 -9.78 -1.20 2.02
C LEU A 526 -11.27 -0.90 1.89
N MET A 527 -11.73 0.33 2.19
CA MET A 527 -13.12 0.77 2.00
C MET A 527 -13.39 1.38 0.61
N ASP A 528 -12.50 1.15 -0.37
CA ASP A 528 -12.70 1.49 -1.78
C ASP A 528 -13.00 0.23 -2.62
N TYR A 529 -13.53 0.38 -3.83
CA TYR A 529 -13.86 -0.73 -4.74
C TYR A 529 -12.69 -1.17 -5.63
N ARG A 530 -11.48 -1.13 -5.09
CA ARG A 530 -10.28 -1.62 -5.76
C ARG A 530 -9.94 -3.03 -5.28
N ASN A 531 -9.65 -3.94 -6.21
CA ASN A 531 -9.27 -5.33 -5.91
C ASN A 531 -7.91 -5.48 -5.18
N GLU A 532 -7.26 -4.37 -4.83
CA GLU A 532 -5.92 -4.28 -4.25
C GLU A 532 -5.93 -3.36 -3.02
N GLY A 533 -7.02 -3.35 -2.24
CA GLY A 533 -7.06 -2.63 -0.96
C GLY A 533 -5.96 -3.12 -0.02
N LYS A 534 -5.19 -2.20 0.55
CA LYS A 534 -4.02 -2.45 1.40
C LYS A 534 -4.09 -1.75 2.75
N ASP A 535 -4.86 -0.68 2.86
CA ASP A 535 -4.78 0.19 4.03
C ASP A 535 -6.13 0.70 4.55
N PHE A 536 -6.09 1.10 5.81
CA PHE A 536 -7.05 2.03 6.39
C PHE A 536 -6.31 3.34 6.70
N TYR A 537 -7.04 4.44 6.74
CA TYR A 537 -6.50 5.74 7.10
C TYR A 537 -6.58 6.01 8.59
N HIS A 538 -5.82 6.99 9.08
CA HIS A 538 -5.65 7.26 10.51
C HIS A 538 -7.00 7.47 11.22
N TRP A 539 -7.89 8.29 10.67
CA TRP A 539 -9.21 8.51 11.27
C TRP A 539 -10.07 7.25 11.27
N GLN A 540 -9.92 6.35 10.29
CA GLN A 540 -10.64 5.08 10.25
C GLN A 540 -10.17 4.15 11.36
N TRP A 541 -8.86 4.10 11.66
CA TRP A 541 -8.34 3.35 12.80
C TRP A 541 -9.03 3.76 14.10
N LEU A 542 -9.14 5.07 14.34
CA LEU A 542 -9.77 5.61 15.55
C LEU A 542 -11.27 5.26 15.64
N VAL A 543 -11.98 5.30 14.52
CA VAL A 543 -13.40 4.89 14.46
C VAL A 543 -13.53 3.41 14.81
N MET A 544 -12.75 2.54 14.17
CA MET A 544 -12.81 1.10 14.44
C MET A 544 -12.53 0.77 15.91
N GLN A 545 -11.53 1.42 16.51
CA GLN A 545 -11.20 1.28 17.93
C GLN A 545 -12.34 1.71 18.85
N GLN A 546 -13.00 2.83 18.52
CA GLN A 546 -14.15 3.33 19.27
C GLN A 546 -15.34 2.37 19.21
N GLU A 547 -15.64 1.82 18.03
CA GLU A 547 -16.76 0.92 17.83
C GLU A 547 -16.55 -0.41 18.58
N ILE A 548 -15.32 -0.96 18.59
CA ILE A 548 -14.99 -2.15 19.41
C ILE A 548 -15.29 -1.91 20.88
N ASN A 549 -14.82 -0.79 21.45
CA ASN A 549 -15.06 -0.47 22.85
C ASN A 549 -16.54 -0.27 23.17
N THR A 550 -17.32 0.21 22.21
CA THR A 550 -18.73 0.55 22.41
C THR A 550 -19.64 -0.68 22.31
N TYR A 551 -19.38 -1.57 21.34
CA TYR A 551 -20.32 -2.64 20.98
C TYR A 551 -19.78 -4.06 21.18
N TYR A 552 -18.46 -4.25 21.23
CA TYR A 552 -17.84 -5.59 21.18
C TYR A 552 -17.03 -5.95 22.42
N LYS A 553 -16.90 -5.04 23.40
CA LYS A 553 -16.35 -5.33 24.75
C LYS A 553 -17.45 -5.58 25.77
#